data_AF-A0A919IBM7-F1
#
_entry.id   AF-A0A919IBM7-F1
#
_cell.length_a   1.000
_cell.length_b   1.000
_cell.length_c   1.000
_cell.angle_alpha   90.00
_cell.angle_beta   90.00
_cell.angle_gamma   90.00
#
_symmetry.space_group_name_H-M   'P 1'
#
loop_
_entity.id
_entity.type
_entity.pdbx_description
1 polymer ?
#
loop_
_entity_poly.entity_id
_entity_poly.type
_entity_poly.pdbx_seq_one_letter_code
_entity_poly.pdbx_strand_id
1 'polypeptide(L)'
;MRGVDETLEHVAAGRGISFLARSATVFYSHPEVSYVPVPDLAPEQVCLAVAASRGSRVVDDFFAAARATAATTAECGNYEMWQPGGGAAASRSIG
;
A
#
# COMPACT_ATOMS: atom_id res chain seq x y z
N MET A 1 -1.75 -8.64 16.86
CA MET A 1 -1.78 -8.11 15.49
C MET A 1 -0.74 -8.92 14.70
N ARG A 2 -1.18 -9.67 13.69
CA ARG A 2 -0.26 -10.40 12.79
C ARG A 2 0.29 -9.40 11.76
N GLY A 3 1.58 -9.48 11.45
CA GLY A 3 2.24 -8.55 10.54
C GLY A 3 1.90 -8.80 9.06
N VAL A 4 2.40 -7.92 8.17
CA VAL A 4 2.23 -8.09 6.72
C VAL A 4 2.91 -9.37 6.24
N ASP A 5 4.11 -9.69 6.74
CA ASP A 5 4.85 -10.91 6.38
C ASP A 5 4.03 -12.18 6.62
N GLU A 6 3.41 -12.27 7.79
CA GLU A 6 2.58 -13.40 8.13
C GLU A 6 1.34 -13.51 7.22
N THR A 7 0.78 -12.38 6.80
CA THR A 7 -0.31 -12.37 5.82
C THR A 7 0.17 -12.91 4.47
N LEU A 8 1.36 -12.52 4.03
CA LEU A 8 1.95 -13.00 2.76
C LEU A 8 2.22 -14.51 2.80
N GLU A 9 2.71 -15.05 3.91
CA GLU A 9 2.90 -16.51 4.11
C GLU A 9 1.57 -17.29 3.97
N HIS A 10 0.45 -16.70 4.41
CA HIS A 10 -0.87 -17.34 4.24
C HIS A 10 -1.34 -17.32 2.79
N VAL A 11 -1.09 -16.22 2.07
CA VAL A 11 -1.41 -16.11 0.64
C VAL A 11 -0.54 -17.07 -0.18
N ALA A 12 0.77 -17.13 0.09
CA ALA A 12 1.71 -18.04 -0.56
C ALA A 12 1.32 -19.51 -0.36
N ALA A 13 0.84 -19.87 0.84
CA ALA A 13 0.33 -21.20 1.13
C ALA A 13 -1.04 -21.53 0.48
N GLY A 14 -1.55 -20.66 -0.41
CA GLY A 14 -2.81 -20.87 -1.12
C GLY A 14 -4.06 -20.81 -0.24
N ARG A 15 -3.98 -20.21 0.96
CA ARG A 15 -5.11 -20.14 1.90
C ARG A 15 -6.10 -19.02 1.60
N GLY A 16 -5.82 -18.19 0.60
CA GLY A 16 -6.72 -17.14 0.12
C GLY A 16 -5.99 -15.95 -0.48
N ILE A 17 -6.72 -14.83 -0.63
CA ILE A 17 -6.20 -13.53 -1.05
C ILE A 17 -6.28 -12.54 0.11
N SER A 18 -5.47 -11.48 0.06
CA SER A 18 -5.53 -10.37 1.02
C SER A 18 -5.41 -9.03 0.32
N PHE A 19 -6.09 -8.03 0.86
CA PHE A 19 -5.86 -6.64 0.49
C PHE A 19 -4.70 -6.07 1.31
N LEU A 20 -3.89 -5.23 0.69
CA LEU A 20 -2.79 -4.55 1.32
C LEU A 20 -2.77 -3.10 0.84
N ALA A 21 -2.41 -2.19 1.73
CA ALA A 21 -2.05 -0.83 1.35
C ALA A 21 -0.95 -0.91 0.30
N ARG A 22 -1.05 -0.09 -0.75
CA ARG A 22 -0.04 -0.07 -1.81
C ARG A 22 1.36 0.25 -1.28
N SER A 23 1.48 1.14 -0.30
CA SER A 23 2.77 1.44 0.33
C SER A 23 3.44 0.19 0.87
N ALA A 24 2.67 -0.78 1.40
CA ALA A 24 3.19 -2.04 1.89
C ALA A 24 3.81 -2.89 0.77
N THR A 25 3.28 -2.87 -0.45
CA THR A 25 3.82 -3.69 -1.56
C THR A 25 5.19 -3.22 -2.05
N VAL A 26 5.62 -2.01 -1.67
CA VAL A 26 6.96 -1.48 -1.96
C VAL A 26 8.00 -2.06 -0.99
N PHE A 27 7.60 -2.33 0.25
CA PHE A 27 8.51 -2.77 1.32
C PHE A 27 8.45 -4.28 1.57
N TYR A 28 7.28 -4.88 1.36
CA TYR A 28 7.04 -6.30 1.60
C TYR A 28 6.87 -7.04 0.29
N SER A 29 7.57 -8.15 0.14
CA SER A 29 7.45 -9.05 -1.00
C SER A 29 7.62 -10.49 -0.53
N HIS A 30 6.97 -11.40 -1.24
CA HIS A 30 7.15 -12.83 -1.06
C HIS A 30 7.29 -13.45 -2.46
N PRO A 31 8.25 -14.35 -2.70
CA PRO A 31 8.57 -14.86 -4.05
C PRO A 31 7.39 -15.55 -4.73
N GLU A 32 6.45 -16.10 -3.95
CA GLU A 32 5.27 -16.80 -4.45
C GLU A 32 3.99 -15.94 -4.44
N VAL A 33 4.09 -14.64 -4.13
CA VAL A 33 2.94 -13.73 -4.10
C VAL A 33 3.07 -12.69 -5.21
N SER A 34 1.99 -12.52 -5.98
CA SER A 34 1.85 -11.46 -6.97
C SER A 34 0.86 -10.40 -6.49
N TYR A 35 1.20 -9.12 -6.67
CA TYR A 35 0.30 -8.01 -6.33
C TYR A 35 -0.52 -7.58 -7.54
N VAL A 36 -1.83 -7.46 -7.36
CA VAL A 36 -2.78 -7.04 -8.40
C VAL A 36 -3.44 -5.73 -7.96
N PRO A 37 -3.31 -4.62 -8.72
CA PRO A 37 -4.02 -3.39 -8.43
C PRO A 37 -5.53 -3.57 -8.52
N VAL A 38 -6.27 -2.97 -7.58
CA VAL A 38 -7.74 -2.98 -7.58
C VAL A 38 -8.24 -1.53 -7.69
N PRO A 39 -8.64 -1.06 -8.89
CA PRO A 39 -8.95 0.35 -9.14
C PRO A 39 -10.26 0.81 -8.50
N ASP A 40 -11.19 -0.11 -8.26
CA ASP A 40 -12.55 0.20 -7.80
C ASP A 40 -12.68 0.24 -6.27
N LEU A 41 -11.56 0.11 -5.54
CA LEU A 41 -11.55 0.28 -4.09
C LEU A 41 -11.44 1.75 -3.72
N ALA A 42 -12.25 2.17 -2.75
CA ALA A 42 -12.07 3.47 -2.14
C ALA A 42 -10.67 3.59 -1.52
N PRO A 43 -9.98 4.75 -1.64
CA PRO A 43 -8.67 4.94 -1.05
C PRO A 43 -8.70 4.75 0.47
N GLU A 44 -7.69 4.06 1.01
CA GLU A 44 -7.47 3.96 2.44
C GLU A 44 -7.06 5.33 3.01
N GLN A 45 -7.59 5.69 4.18
CA GLN A 45 -7.28 6.96 4.84
C GLN A 45 -6.27 6.76 5.96
N VAL A 46 -5.17 7.52 5.91
CA VAL A 46 -4.23 7.64 7.02
C VAL A 46 -4.57 8.89 7.83
N CYS A 47 -4.88 8.72 9.11
CA CYS A 47 -5.29 9.80 9.98
C CYS A 47 -4.23 10.11 11.04
N LEU A 48 -4.01 11.40 11.32
CA LEU A 48 -3.25 11.85 12.49
C LEU A 48 -4.22 12.11 13.65
N ALA A 49 -4.03 11.40 14.76
CA ALA A 49 -4.82 11.59 15.97
C ALA A 49 -3.95 12.14 17.10
N VAL A 50 -4.45 13.19 17.77
CA VAL A 50 -3.79 13.82 18.92
C VAL A 50 -4.82 14.07 20.03
N ALA A 51 -4.38 14.06 21.28
CA ALA A 51 -5.25 14.39 22.40
C ALA A 51 -5.72 15.85 22.29
N ALA A 52 -7.03 16.09 22.40
CA ALA A 52 -7.62 17.41 22.18
C ALA A 52 -7.09 18.50 23.13
N SER A 53 -6.67 18.12 24.35
CA SER A 53 -6.07 19.04 25.33
C SER A 53 -4.60 19.38 25.07
N ARG A 54 -3.98 18.78 24.05
CA ARG A 54 -2.53 18.87 23.83
C ARG A 54 -2.18 19.99 22.86
N GLY A 55 -1.93 21.19 23.39
CA GLY A 55 -1.24 22.25 22.67
C GLY A 55 0.28 22.02 22.70
N SER A 56 0.89 21.71 21.56
CA SER A 56 2.34 21.51 21.45
C SER A 56 2.82 21.95 20.09
N ARG A 57 3.79 22.88 20.06
CA ARG A 57 4.39 23.38 18.82
C ARG A 57 4.95 22.25 17.95
N VAL A 58 5.51 21.21 18.55
CA VAL A 58 6.03 20.04 17.81
C VAL A 58 4.91 19.29 17.08
N VAL A 59 3.72 19.24 17.66
CA VAL A 59 2.55 18.63 17.01
C VAL A 59 2.08 19.49 15.84
N ASP A 60 2.03 20.80 16.02
CA ASP A 60 1.64 21.74 14.97
C ASP A 60 2.63 21.71 13.79
N ASP A 61 3.93 21.71 14.10
CA ASP A 61 5.00 21.62 13.11
C ASP A 61 4.94 20.28 12.35
N PHE A 62 4.69 19.17 13.05
CA PHE A 62 4.50 17.86 12.41
C PHE A 62 3.26 17.83 11.51
N PHE A 63 2.14 18.40 11.96
CA PHE A 63 0.91 18.45 11.15
C PHE A 63 1.12 19.28 9.88
N ALA A 64 1.81 20.42 9.99
CA ALA A 64 2.15 21.24 8.84
C ALA A 64 3.02 20.47 7.83
N ALA A 65 4.06 19.77 8.31
CA ALA A 65 4.92 18.96 7.47
C ALA A 65 4.15 17.80 6.80
N ALA A 66 3.35 17.06 7.56
CA ALA A 66 2.56 15.94 7.05
C ALA A 66 1.59 16.37 5.93
N ARG A 67 0.90 17.51 6.09
CA ARG A 67 0.02 18.05 5.04
C ARG A 67 0.78 18.47 3.80
N ALA A 68 1.93 19.15 3.96
CA ALA A 68 2.75 19.57 2.84
C ALA A 68 3.24 18.35 2.04
N THR A 69 3.71 17.31 2.73
CA THR A 69 4.12 16.05 2.09
C THR A 69 2.95 15.35 1.40
N ALA A 70 1.78 15.27 2.04
CA ALA A 70 0.60 14.63 1.46
C ALA A 70 0.13 15.32 0.17
N ALA A 71 0.22 16.65 0.08
CA ALA A 71 -0.11 17.38 -1.14
C ALA A 71 0.84 17.03 -2.29
N THR A 72 2.15 16.98 -2.03
CA THR A 72 3.15 16.60 -3.05
C THR A 72 3.02 15.15 -3.49
N THR A 73 2.80 14.23 -2.55
CA THR A 73 2.67 12.80 -2.89
C THR A 73 1.34 12.47 -3.56
N ALA A 74 0.28 13.27 -3.37
CA ALA A 74 -0.94 13.13 -4.14
C ALA A 74 -0.71 13.41 -5.64
N GLU A 75 0.13 14.41 -5.97
CA GLU A 75 0.50 14.75 -7.34
C GLU A 75 1.42 13.69 -7.97
N CYS A 76 2.39 13.16 -7.21
CA CYS A 76 3.23 12.04 -7.66
C CYS A 76 2.51 10.68 -7.60
N GLY A 77 1.37 10.63 -6.91
CA GLY A 77 0.53 9.46 -6.69
C GLY A 77 -0.50 9.21 -7.78
N ASN A 78 -0.47 9.99 -8.88
CA ASN A 78 -1.28 9.70 -10.06
C ASN A 78 -0.63 8.58 -10.86
N TYR A 79 -0.97 7.35 -10.49
CA TYR A 79 -0.29 6.14 -10.96
C TYR A 79 -0.91 5.50 -12.22
N GLU A 80 -1.59 6.27 -13.07
CA GLU A 80 -1.77 5.86 -14.48
C GLU A 80 -0.41 5.51 -15.15
N MET A 81 0.70 6.00 -14.57
CA MET A 81 2.09 5.73 -14.94
C MET A 81 2.68 4.38 -14.48
N TRP A 82 2.05 3.64 -13.54
CA TRP A 82 2.58 2.33 -13.12
C TRP A 82 1.98 1.22 -14.00
N GLN A 83 2.59 0.99 -15.16
CA GLN A 83 2.47 -0.26 -15.90
C GLN A 83 3.52 -1.22 -15.32
N PRO A 84 3.15 -2.37 -14.74
CA PRO A 84 4.14 -3.41 -14.52
C PRO A 84 4.60 -3.87 -15.91
N GLY A 85 5.83 -3.53 -16.27
CA GLY A 85 6.45 -3.99 -17.49
C GLY A 85 6.35 -5.51 -17.59
N GLY A 86 5.58 -5.98 -18.57
CA GLY A 86 5.73 -7.29 -19.19
C GLY A 86 5.60 -8.48 -18.24
N GLY A 87 4.39 -8.77 -17.78
CA GLY A 87 4.03 -10.16 -17.53
C GLY A 87 4.10 -10.93 -18.84
N ALA A 88 5.21 -11.61 -19.10
CA ALA A 88 5.28 -12.67 -20.09
C ALA A 88 4.18 -13.67 -19.72
N ALA A 89 3.08 -13.64 -20.48
CA ALA A 89 2.08 -14.67 -20.47
C ALA A 89 2.78 -15.97 -20.87
N ALA A 90 3.21 -16.75 -19.87
CA ALA A 90 3.54 -18.14 -20.05
C ALA A 90 2.22 -18.87 -20.33
N SER A 91 1.77 -18.83 -21.58
CA SER A 91 0.82 -19.80 -22.09
C SER A 91 1.53 -21.16 -22.09
N ARG A 92 1.41 -21.89 -20.97
CA ARG A 92 1.51 -23.33 -21.04
C ARG A 92 0.22 -23.83 -21.67
N SER A 93 0.30 -24.15 -22.96
CA SER A 93 -0.65 -25.02 -23.62
C SER A 93 -0.78 -26.32 -22.82
N ILE A 94 -2.00 -26.66 -22.46
CA ILE A 94 -2.38 -27.99 -22.00
C ILE A 94 -3.27 -28.56 -23.09
N GLY A 95 -2.79 -29.61 -23.76
CA GLY A 95 -3.58 -30.51 -24.61
C GLY A 95 -3.81 -30.03 -26.03
#